data_AF-A0A7C7XRJ7-F1
#
_entry.id   AF-A0A7C7XRJ7-F1
#
_cell.length_a   1.000
_cell.length_b   1.000
_cell.length_c   1.000
_cell.angle_alpha   90.00
_cell.angle_beta   90.00
_cell.angle_gamma   90.00
#
_symmetry.space_group_name_H-M   'P 1'
#
loop_
_entity.id
_entity.type
_entity.pdbx_description
1 polymer ?
#
loop_
_entity_poly.entity_id
_entity_poly.type
_entity_poly.pdbx_seq_one_letter_code
_entity_poly.pdbx_strand_id
1 'polypeptide(L)'
;MKLILKKTLNRFIGYLPFIICFVILCFSNTFKPISLINGFTQLILFAIVVCIPALITKRMSYVDIGWPWGLVCIGVLVLINGEGYWVRKYIISGMYLIAGLRMGIGALILLKKGHLNNELSRYKYQRLRWKKLGYSNIDISLQYEIMIQCFANVTFLALPAIIQSYNPQEFISPLELFGYISWIIFFIIEHVSDLQKEKFLKKSFLENKKKQVCNVGFWRYSRHPNYFAEWMVWNSLIISSIPSLFYFYTIESQLIWAGIFVSIIYISRIMYTTLVYYTGVIPSEYYSVLKRPDYKKMQKNTNMFFPGFPKNKFKLKNRL
;
A
#
# COMPACT_ATOMS: atom_id res chain seq x y z
N MET A 1 10.70 33.49 8.08
CA MET A 1 9.99 33.41 6.78
C MET A 1 10.57 32.35 5.82
N LYS A 2 11.87 32.41 5.43
CA LYS A 2 12.49 31.46 4.47
C LYS A 2 12.35 29.97 4.83
N LEU A 3 12.48 29.61 6.13
CA LEU A 3 12.38 28.20 6.57
C LEU A 3 10.95 27.63 6.51
N ILE A 4 9.95 28.43 6.83
CA ILE A 4 8.53 28.04 6.74
C ILE A 4 8.16 27.84 5.27
N LEU A 5 8.54 28.79 4.40
CA LEU A 5 8.33 28.68 2.97
C LEU A 5 8.96 27.41 2.38
N LYS A 6 10.21 27.10 2.74
CA LYS A 6 10.88 25.86 2.33
C LYS A 6 10.14 24.59 2.78
N LYS A 7 9.65 24.57 4.03
CA LYS A 7 8.88 23.45 4.58
C LYS A 7 7.54 23.26 3.88
N THR A 8 6.83 24.34 3.58
CA THR A 8 5.58 24.32 2.83
C THR A 8 5.82 23.85 1.39
N LEU A 9 6.87 24.37 0.73
CA LEU A 9 7.24 23.96 -0.62
C LEU A 9 7.59 22.46 -0.68
N ASN A 10 8.35 21.94 0.29
CA ASN A 10 8.67 20.52 0.35
C ASN A 10 7.43 19.63 0.47
N ARG A 11 6.41 20.05 1.22
CA ARG A 11 5.13 19.34 1.32
C ARG A 11 4.37 19.40 -0.01
N PHE A 12 4.31 20.56 -0.63
CA PHE A 12 3.69 20.71 -1.94
C PHE A 12 4.34 19.81 -2.99
N ILE A 13 5.67 19.75 -3.05
CA ILE A 13 6.43 18.85 -3.92
C ILE A 13 6.05 17.38 -3.66
N GLY A 14 5.79 17.01 -2.41
CA GLY A 14 5.33 15.65 -2.06
C GLY A 14 3.97 15.28 -2.66
N TYR A 15 3.10 16.25 -2.93
CA TYR A 15 1.81 16.02 -3.60
C TYR A 15 1.88 16.03 -5.13
N LEU A 16 2.95 16.59 -5.69
CA LEU A 16 3.06 16.83 -7.13
C LEU A 16 2.84 15.56 -7.98
N PRO A 17 3.38 14.37 -7.65
CA PRO A 17 3.12 13.16 -8.43
C PRO A 17 1.63 12.80 -8.50
N PHE A 18 0.92 12.93 -7.38
CA PHE A 18 -0.51 12.63 -7.32
C PHE A 18 -1.33 13.67 -8.09
N ILE A 19 -1.00 14.96 -7.95
CA ILE A 19 -1.67 16.03 -8.71
C ILE A 19 -1.50 15.81 -10.21
N ILE A 20 -0.27 15.53 -10.67
CA ILE A 20 0.02 15.26 -12.08
C ILE A 20 -0.78 14.04 -12.57
N CYS A 21 -0.76 12.93 -11.85
CA CYS A 21 -1.52 11.73 -12.23
C CYS A 21 -3.03 12.02 -12.31
N PHE A 22 -3.59 12.77 -11.34
CA PHE A 22 -5.00 13.11 -11.34
C PHE A 22 -5.37 14.03 -12.51
N VAL A 23 -4.52 15.02 -12.80
CA VAL A 23 -4.68 15.92 -13.95
C VAL A 23 -4.70 15.11 -15.25
N ILE A 24 -3.73 14.22 -15.47
CA ILE A 24 -3.70 13.33 -16.64
C ILE A 24 -5.02 12.58 -16.80
N LEU A 25 -5.54 12.01 -15.71
CA LEU A 25 -6.81 11.30 -15.72
C LEU A 25 -8.03 12.19 -16.02
N CYS A 26 -8.02 13.44 -15.56
CA CYS A 26 -9.08 14.41 -15.83
C CYS A 26 -9.07 14.93 -17.27
N PHE A 27 -7.94 14.85 -17.98
CA PHE A 27 -7.81 15.21 -19.39
C PHE A 27 -8.13 14.05 -20.34
N SER A 28 -8.20 12.81 -19.85
CA SER A 28 -8.65 11.65 -20.61
C SER A 28 -10.17 11.68 -20.83
N ASN A 29 -10.62 11.49 -22.07
CA ASN A 29 -12.05 11.41 -22.36
C ASN A 29 -12.68 10.14 -21.77
N THR A 30 -11.93 9.03 -21.73
CA THR A 30 -12.41 7.76 -21.20
C THR A 30 -12.43 7.73 -19.68
N PHE A 31 -11.37 8.22 -19.01
CA PHE A 31 -11.17 8.01 -17.58
C PHE A 31 -11.63 9.19 -16.71
N LYS A 32 -11.91 10.36 -17.28
CA LYS A 32 -12.31 11.54 -16.51
C LYS A 32 -13.54 11.29 -15.62
N PRO A 33 -14.67 10.73 -16.09
CA PRO A 33 -15.86 10.58 -15.25
C PRO A 33 -15.60 9.74 -14.01
N ILE A 34 -15.03 8.53 -14.20
CA ILE A 34 -14.72 7.62 -13.09
C ILE A 34 -13.64 8.19 -12.15
N SER A 35 -12.68 8.93 -12.67
CA SER A 35 -11.61 9.53 -11.87
C SER A 35 -12.13 10.65 -10.98
N LEU A 36 -13.05 11.49 -11.49
CA LEU A 36 -13.71 12.52 -10.68
C LEU A 36 -14.60 11.91 -9.59
N ILE A 37 -15.39 10.88 -9.93
CA ILE A 37 -16.23 10.15 -8.96
C ILE A 37 -15.34 9.53 -7.88
N ASN A 38 -14.30 8.77 -8.25
CA ASN A 38 -13.37 8.20 -7.28
C ASN A 38 -12.70 9.28 -6.44
N GLY A 39 -12.23 10.38 -7.05
CA GLY A 39 -11.66 11.52 -6.35
C GLY A 39 -12.57 12.02 -5.23
N PHE A 40 -13.83 12.29 -5.56
CA PHE A 40 -14.83 12.75 -4.60
C PHE A 40 -15.12 11.70 -3.52
N THR A 41 -15.30 10.43 -3.91
CA THR A 41 -15.53 9.32 -2.96
C THR A 41 -14.39 9.18 -1.96
N GLN A 42 -13.13 9.22 -2.40
CA GLN A 42 -11.97 9.10 -1.51
C GLN A 42 -11.84 10.31 -0.60
N LEU A 43 -12.12 11.52 -1.09
CA LEU A 43 -12.09 12.73 -0.27
C LEU A 43 -13.13 12.67 0.85
N ILE A 44 -14.37 12.26 0.56
CA ILE A 44 -15.41 12.07 1.57
C ILE A 44 -15.00 10.99 2.58
N LEU A 45 -14.57 9.83 2.09
CA LEU A 45 -14.16 8.71 2.93
C LEU A 45 -13.05 9.14 3.89
N PHE A 46 -11.98 9.75 3.37
CA PHE A 46 -10.86 10.18 4.20
C PHE A 46 -11.25 11.33 5.13
N ALA A 47 -12.05 12.29 4.69
CA ALA A 47 -12.50 13.39 5.54
C ALA A 47 -13.22 12.86 6.79
N ILE A 48 -14.21 11.98 6.60
CA ILE A 48 -15.09 11.48 7.66
C ILE A 48 -14.39 10.42 8.52
N VAL A 49 -13.74 9.44 7.90
CA VAL A 49 -13.20 8.26 8.61
C VAL A 49 -11.81 8.52 9.17
N VAL A 50 -11.06 9.47 8.60
CA VAL A 50 -9.64 9.64 8.94
C VAL A 50 -9.31 11.05 9.41
N CYS A 51 -9.52 12.08 8.59
CA CYS A 51 -9.08 13.44 8.87
C CYS A 51 -9.75 14.00 10.13
N ILE A 52 -11.08 13.94 10.23
CA ILE A 52 -11.83 14.44 11.38
C ILE A 52 -11.46 13.66 12.66
N PRO A 53 -11.53 12.31 12.70
CA PRO A 53 -11.13 11.54 13.88
C PRO A 53 -9.68 11.79 14.29
N ALA A 54 -8.77 11.94 13.33
CA ALA A 54 -7.37 12.16 13.61
C ALA A 54 -7.07 13.59 14.13
N LEU A 55 -7.84 14.62 13.72
CA LEU A 55 -7.74 15.97 14.32
C LEU A 55 -8.24 16.00 15.76
N ILE A 56 -9.33 15.28 16.05
CA ILE A 56 -9.92 15.24 17.40
C ILE A 56 -9.03 14.44 18.35
N THR A 57 -8.62 13.24 17.94
CA THR A 57 -7.91 12.30 18.82
C THR A 57 -6.40 12.44 18.77
N LYS A 58 -5.88 13.20 17.79
CA LYS A 58 -4.46 13.28 17.44
C LYS A 58 -3.86 11.92 17.10
N ARG A 59 -4.65 10.94 16.63
CA ARG A 59 -4.18 9.61 16.23
C ARG A 59 -4.27 9.45 14.71
N MET A 60 -3.16 9.14 14.07
CA MET A 60 -3.12 8.85 12.62
C MET A 60 -3.59 7.42 12.31
N SER A 61 -3.74 6.57 13.33
CA SER A 61 -4.07 5.15 13.17
C SER A 61 -5.40 4.86 12.45
N TYR A 62 -6.31 5.84 12.33
CA TYR A 62 -7.53 5.72 11.52
C TYR A 62 -7.26 5.54 10.02
N VAL A 63 -6.07 5.91 9.53
CA VAL A 63 -5.69 5.69 8.14
C VAL A 63 -5.73 4.21 7.75
N ASP A 64 -5.45 3.31 8.70
CA ASP A 64 -5.56 1.86 8.49
C ASP A 64 -6.99 1.40 8.23
N ILE A 65 -7.99 2.24 8.51
CA ILE A 65 -9.39 2.00 8.14
C ILE A 65 -9.65 2.65 6.78
N GLY A 66 -9.35 3.95 6.63
CA GLY A 66 -9.67 4.69 5.41
C GLY A 66 -8.99 4.14 4.16
N TRP A 67 -7.71 3.76 4.24
CA TRP A 67 -6.94 3.27 3.10
C TRP A 67 -7.53 1.98 2.48
N PRO A 68 -7.73 0.88 3.22
CA PRO A 68 -8.28 -0.35 2.64
C PRO A 68 -9.76 -0.22 2.27
N TRP A 69 -10.56 0.56 3.01
CA TRP A 69 -11.93 0.86 2.58
C TRP A 69 -11.97 1.71 1.31
N GLY A 70 -10.94 2.51 1.04
CA GLY A 70 -10.78 3.18 -0.24
C GLY A 70 -10.54 2.21 -1.39
N LEU A 71 -9.84 1.08 -1.18
CA LEU A 71 -9.74 0.02 -2.18
C LEU A 71 -11.09 -0.67 -2.43
N VAL A 72 -11.90 -0.85 -1.38
CA VAL A 72 -13.29 -1.35 -1.53
C VAL A 72 -14.09 -0.38 -2.39
N CYS A 73 -14.02 0.93 -2.12
CA CYS A 73 -14.68 1.94 -2.94
C CYS A 73 -14.23 1.88 -4.40
N ILE A 74 -12.92 1.77 -4.68
CA ILE A 74 -12.42 1.61 -6.06
C ILE A 74 -13.03 0.36 -6.71
N GLY A 75 -13.00 -0.78 -6.03
CA GLY A 75 -13.57 -2.04 -6.51
C GLY A 75 -15.06 -1.95 -6.86
N VAL A 76 -15.85 -1.31 -5.99
CA VAL A 76 -17.28 -1.05 -6.23
C VAL A 76 -17.48 -0.10 -7.41
N LEU A 77 -16.73 1.00 -7.45
CA LEU A 77 -16.88 2.02 -8.49
C LEU A 77 -16.58 1.46 -9.88
N VAL A 78 -15.51 0.66 -10.04
CA VAL A 78 -15.20 0.04 -11.34
C VAL A 78 -16.18 -1.06 -11.72
N LEU A 79 -16.79 -1.74 -10.74
CA LEU A 79 -17.83 -2.74 -10.99
C LEU A 79 -19.07 -2.10 -11.63
N ILE A 80 -19.51 -0.98 -11.05
CA ILE A 80 -20.72 -0.26 -11.44
C ILE A 80 -20.50 0.54 -12.73
N ASN A 81 -19.40 1.29 -12.83
CA ASN A 81 -19.18 2.27 -13.90
C ASN A 81 -18.30 1.74 -15.03
N GLY A 82 -17.62 0.60 -14.87
CA GLY A 82 -16.76 0.05 -15.90
C GLY A 82 -17.57 -0.39 -17.13
N GLU A 83 -17.19 0.11 -18.30
CA GLU A 83 -17.85 -0.15 -19.59
C GLU A 83 -17.12 -1.17 -20.46
N GLY A 84 -15.97 -1.67 -19.99
CA GLY A 84 -15.17 -2.67 -20.69
C GLY A 84 -15.73 -4.09 -20.60
N TYR A 85 -14.95 -5.04 -21.12
CA TYR A 85 -15.31 -6.45 -21.14
C TYR A 85 -15.62 -6.97 -19.72
N TRP A 86 -16.79 -7.56 -19.57
CA TRP A 86 -17.38 -7.89 -18.27
C TRP A 86 -16.50 -8.83 -17.43
N VAL A 87 -15.84 -9.82 -18.05
CA VAL A 87 -14.93 -10.75 -17.35
C VAL A 87 -13.77 -9.99 -16.72
N ARG A 88 -13.09 -9.15 -17.50
CA ARG A 88 -11.96 -8.31 -17.03
C ARG A 88 -12.42 -7.39 -15.90
N LYS A 89 -13.57 -6.73 -16.07
CA LYS A 89 -14.18 -5.86 -15.07
C LYS A 89 -14.45 -6.58 -13.75
N TYR A 90 -15.03 -7.79 -13.79
CA TYR A 90 -15.34 -8.57 -12.60
C TYR A 90 -14.10 -9.10 -11.90
N ILE A 91 -13.10 -9.56 -12.66
CA ILE A 91 -11.82 -9.99 -12.09
C ILE A 91 -11.15 -8.84 -11.34
N ILE A 92 -10.96 -7.69 -12.00
CA ILE A 92 -10.24 -6.57 -11.39
C ILE A 92 -11.01 -5.96 -10.22
N SER A 93 -12.33 -5.84 -10.31
CA SER A 93 -13.17 -5.42 -9.18
C SER A 93 -13.04 -6.39 -8.01
N GLY A 94 -13.17 -7.69 -8.26
CA GLY A 94 -13.07 -8.74 -7.24
C GLY A 94 -11.74 -8.70 -6.50
N MET A 95 -10.62 -8.51 -7.20
CA MET A 95 -9.30 -8.36 -6.59
C MET A 95 -9.24 -7.18 -5.61
N TYR A 96 -9.76 -6.02 -6.00
CA TYR A 96 -9.81 -4.83 -5.14
C TYR A 96 -10.73 -5.01 -3.94
N LEU A 97 -11.92 -5.59 -4.15
CA LEU A 97 -12.88 -5.88 -3.09
C LEU A 97 -12.30 -6.88 -2.08
N ILE A 98 -11.70 -7.97 -2.54
CA ILE A 98 -11.11 -9.00 -1.67
C ILE A 98 -9.97 -8.41 -0.84
N ALA A 99 -9.05 -7.68 -1.47
CA ALA A 99 -7.93 -7.05 -0.74
C ALA A 99 -8.40 -5.99 0.25
N GLY A 100 -9.26 -5.08 -0.20
CA GLY A 100 -9.81 -4.00 0.61
C GLY A 100 -10.64 -4.51 1.79
N LEU A 101 -11.55 -5.46 1.56
CA LEU A 101 -12.40 -6.02 2.62
C LEU A 101 -11.59 -6.78 3.66
N ARG A 102 -10.62 -7.61 3.24
CA ARG A 102 -9.76 -8.34 4.19
C ARG A 102 -9.07 -7.38 5.17
N MET A 103 -8.42 -6.34 4.64
CA MET A 103 -7.68 -5.38 5.46
C MET A 103 -8.62 -4.44 6.23
N GLY A 104 -9.70 -3.96 5.59
CA GLY A 104 -10.68 -3.05 6.17
C GLY A 104 -11.45 -3.67 7.33
N ILE A 105 -11.91 -4.92 7.18
CA ILE A 105 -12.54 -5.68 8.27
C ILE A 105 -11.53 -5.91 9.40
N GLY A 106 -10.29 -6.28 9.07
CA GLY A 106 -9.22 -6.41 10.07
C GLY A 106 -8.99 -5.14 10.88
N ALA A 107 -8.98 -3.97 10.22
CA ALA A 107 -8.83 -2.67 10.87
C ALA A 107 -10.02 -2.32 11.77
N LEU A 108 -11.26 -2.63 11.35
CA LEU A 108 -12.46 -2.45 12.17
C LEU A 108 -12.45 -3.38 13.40
N ILE A 109 -11.97 -4.62 13.26
CA ILE A 109 -11.78 -5.52 14.40
C ILE A 109 -10.74 -4.96 15.38
N LEU A 110 -9.63 -4.40 14.88
CA LEU A 110 -8.63 -3.73 15.72
C LEU A 110 -9.20 -2.50 16.43
N LEU A 111 -10.04 -1.71 15.76
CA LEU A 111 -10.75 -0.58 16.36
C LEU A 111 -11.66 -1.07 17.50
N LYS A 112 -12.53 -2.05 17.24
CA LYS A 112 -13.47 -2.60 18.22
C LYS A 112 -12.78 -3.19 19.46
N LYS A 113 -11.61 -3.82 19.27
CA LYS A 113 -10.78 -4.36 20.37
C LYS A 113 -10.00 -3.27 21.12
N GLY A 114 -10.13 -2.00 20.76
CA GLY A 114 -9.43 -0.89 21.39
C GLY A 114 -7.94 -0.79 21.04
N HIS A 115 -7.44 -1.55 20.07
CA HIS A 115 -6.02 -1.46 19.67
C HIS A 115 -5.68 -0.11 19.02
N LEU A 116 -6.67 0.56 18.41
CA LEU A 116 -6.51 1.90 17.86
C LEU A 116 -6.75 3.03 18.89
N ASN A 117 -7.02 2.67 20.16
CA ASN A 117 -7.07 3.68 21.22
C ASN A 117 -5.70 4.31 21.48
N ASN A 118 -4.64 3.61 21.11
CA ASN A 118 -3.27 4.08 21.15
C ASN A 118 -2.71 4.22 19.72
N GLU A 119 -1.82 5.19 19.53
CA GLU A 119 -1.16 5.35 18.23
C GLU A 119 -0.26 4.15 17.91
N LEU A 120 -0.43 3.58 16.71
CA LEU A 120 0.38 2.47 16.22
C LEU A 120 1.86 2.86 16.08
N SER A 121 2.74 1.88 16.28
CA SER A 121 4.19 2.13 16.36
C SER A 121 4.77 2.88 15.15
N ARG A 122 4.35 2.55 13.93
CA ARG A 122 4.80 3.26 12.72
C ARG A 122 4.40 4.74 12.70
N TYR A 123 3.24 5.10 13.22
CA TYR A 123 2.83 6.52 13.29
C TYR A 123 3.53 7.27 14.43
N LYS A 124 3.88 6.58 15.53
CA LYS A 124 4.81 7.13 16.52
C LYS A 124 6.20 7.41 15.91
N TYR A 125 6.67 6.54 15.00
CA TYR A 125 7.91 6.78 14.26
C TYR A 125 7.83 8.01 13.34
N GLN A 126 6.70 8.21 12.65
CA GLN A 126 6.50 9.39 11.80
C GLN A 126 6.65 10.69 12.59
N ARG A 127 6.13 10.76 13.82
CA ARG A 127 6.33 11.93 14.71
C ARG A 127 7.80 12.21 15.00
N LEU A 128 8.62 11.18 15.19
CA LEU A 128 10.07 11.34 15.35
C LEU A 128 10.72 11.92 14.09
N ARG A 129 10.29 11.48 12.90
CA ARG A 129 10.77 12.03 11.62
C ARG A 129 10.38 13.49 11.45
N TRP A 130 9.13 13.84 11.74
CA TRP A 130 8.66 15.22 11.66
C TRP A 130 9.48 16.13 12.57
N LYS A 131 9.70 15.71 13.83
CA LYS A 131 10.55 16.43 14.78
C LYS A 131 11.98 16.61 14.27
N LYS A 132 12.61 15.55 13.73
CA LYS A 132 13.96 15.60 13.13
C LYS A 132 14.06 16.56 11.94
N LEU A 133 12.99 16.64 11.13
CA LEU A 133 12.90 17.57 9.99
C LEU A 133 12.44 18.98 10.41
N GLY A 134 12.23 19.21 11.70
CA GLY A 134 11.81 20.49 12.27
C GLY A 134 10.34 20.85 11.97
N TYR A 135 9.49 19.91 11.60
CA TYR A 135 8.04 20.15 11.51
C TYR A 135 7.45 20.14 12.92
N SER A 136 7.06 21.32 13.42
CA SER A 136 6.56 21.52 14.79
C SER A 136 5.05 21.39 14.91
N ASN A 137 4.29 21.77 13.87
CA ASN A 137 2.83 21.66 13.90
C ASN A 137 2.38 20.22 13.60
N ILE A 138 1.87 19.55 14.64
CA ILE A 138 1.42 18.16 14.58
C ILE A 138 0.22 18.01 13.66
N ASP A 139 -0.76 18.91 13.73
CA ASP A 139 -2.01 18.79 12.98
C ASP A 139 -1.77 18.89 11.48
N ILE A 140 -0.96 19.85 11.05
CA ILE A 140 -0.60 19.97 9.63
C ILE A 140 0.22 18.76 9.18
N SER A 141 1.11 18.23 10.02
CA SER A 141 1.92 17.04 9.67
C SER A 141 1.05 15.79 9.53
N LEU A 142 0.10 15.62 10.44
CA LEU A 142 -0.86 14.53 10.46
C LEU A 142 -1.79 14.60 9.24
N GLN A 143 -2.39 15.76 8.96
CA GLN A 143 -3.25 15.93 7.78
C GLN A 143 -2.47 15.75 6.49
N TYR A 144 -1.23 16.26 6.44
CA TYR A 144 -0.37 16.10 5.27
C TYR A 144 -0.19 14.62 4.90
N GLU A 145 0.19 13.78 5.87
CA GLU A 145 0.47 12.36 5.61
C GLU A 145 -0.80 11.52 5.43
N ILE A 146 -1.92 11.90 6.06
CA ILE A 146 -3.23 11.31 5.77
C ILE A 146 -3.61 11.56 4.32
N MET A 147 -3.49 12.81 3.87
CA MET A 147 -3.89 13.20 2.52
C MET A 147 -3.00 12.61 1.43
N ILE A 148 -1.72 12.30 1.70
CA ILE A 148 -0.91 11.51 0.76
C ILE A 148 -1.55 10.15 0.48
N GLN A 149 -2.06 9.48 1.51
CA GLN A 149 -2.70 8.17 1.37
C GLN A 149 -4.08 8.27 0.72
N CYS A 150 -4.83 9.35 1.00
CA CYS A 150 -6.05 9.68 0.26
C CYS A 150 -5.74 9.82 -1.23
N PHE A 151 -4.78 10.67 -1.59
CA PHE A 151 -4.43 10.92 -2.99
C PHE A 151 -3.82 9.71 -3.69
N ALA A 152 -3.15 8.81 -2.97
CA ALA A 152 -2.75 7.52 -3.52
C ALA A 152 -3.97 6.70 -3.99
N ASN A 153 -5.04 6.64 -3.18
CA ASN A 153 -6.31 5.99 -3.57
C ASN A 153 -7.06 6.76 -4.67
N VAL A 154 -6.98 8.08 -4.71
CA VAL A 154 -7.57 8.89 -5.80
C VAL A 154 -6.92 8.56 -7.15
N THR A 155 -5.62 8.25 -7.15
CA THR A 155 -4.80 8.21 -8.36
C THR A 155 -4.16 6.84 -8.61
N PHE A 156 -2.88 6.68 -8.24
CA PHE A 156 -2.03 5.54 -8.57
C PHE A 156 -2.65 4.20 -8.21
N LEU A 157 -3.31 4.11 -7.05
CA LEU A 157 -3.90 2.85 -6.59
C LEU A 157 -5.21 2.53 -7.30
N ALA A 158 -5.93 3.52 -7.84
CA ALA A 158 -7.12 3.29 -8.66
C ALA A 158 -6.78 2.98 -10.13
N LEU A 159 -5.61 3.42 -10.59
CA LEU A 159 -5.24 3.41 -12.00
C LEU A 159 -5.32 2.01 -12.66
N PRO A 160 -4.75 0.93 -12.10
CA PRO A 160 -4.86 -0.40 -12.70
C PRO A 160 -6.30 -0.88 -12.83
N ALA A 161 -7.16 -0.55 -11.84
CA ALA A 161 -8.57 -0.91 -11.85
C ALA A 161 -9.33 -0.18 -12.95
N ILE A 162 -9.15 1.14 -13.03
CA ILE A 162 -9.81 2.00 -14.01
C ILE A 162 -9.47 1.57 -15.43
N ILE A 163 -8.19 1.43 -15.77
CA ILE A 163 -7.82 1.12 -17.17
C ILE A 163 -8.26 -0.29 -17.58
N GLN A 164 -8.29 -1.25 -16.64
CA GLN A 164 -8.78 -2.60 -16.95
C GLN A 164 -10.30 -2.60 -17.10
N SER A 165 -11.04 -1.90 -16.24
CA SER A 165 -12.51 -1.91 -16.28
C SER A 165 -13.13 -1.22 -17.50
N TYR A 166 -12.35 -0.44 -18.26
CA TYR A 166 -12.80 0.25 -19.47
C TYR A 166 -12.26 -0.36 -20.77
N ASN A 167 -11.40 -1.39 -20.72
CA ASN A 167 -10.95 -2.07 -21.94
C ASN A 167 -12.06 -3.00 -22.46
N PRO A 168 -12.63 -2.76 -23.67
CA PRO A 168 -13.72 -3.55 -24.22
C PRO A 168 -13.28 -4.84 -24.93
N GLN A 169 -11.97 -5.08 -25.11
CA GLN A 169 -11.50 -6.26 -25.83
C GLN A 169 -11.97 -7.55 -25.14
N GLU A 170 -12.74 -8.37 -25.86
CA GLU A 170 -13.35 -9.63 -25.39
C GLU A 170 -12.36 -10.81 -25.31
N PHE A 171 -11.09 -10.48 -25.14
CA PHE A 171 -10.00 -11.44 -25.02
C PHE A 171 -9.17 -11.10 -23.78
N ILE A 172 -8.91 -12.09 -22.94
CA ILE A 172 -7.98 -11.96 -21.81
C ILE A 172 -6.60 -12.41 -22.28
N SER A 173 -5.66 -11.47 -22.31
CA SER A 173 -4.29 -11.72 -22.71
C SER A 173 -3.60 -12.73 -21.77
N PRO A 174 -2.68 -13.58 -22.28
CA PRO A 174 -1.81 -14.38 -21.42
C PRO A 174 -1.05 -13.55 -20.37
N LEU A 175 -0.72 -12.29 -20.70
CA LEU A 175 -0.06 -11.38 -19.77
C LEU A 175 -1.01 -10.90 -18.65
N GLU A 176 -2.28 -10.65 -18.97
CA GLU A 176 -3.33 -10.40 -17.97
C GLU A 176 -3.46 -11.58 -17.01
N LEU A 177 -3.58 -12.79 -17.56
CA LEU A 177 -3.71 -14.01 -16.78
C LEU A 177 -2.50 -14.24 -15.86
N PHE A 178 -1.28 -14.02 -16.36
CA PHE A 178 -0.08 -14.09 -15.54
C PHE A 178 -0.11 -13.08 -14.39
N GLY A 179 -0.54 -11.84 -14.63
CA GLY A 179 -0.73 -10.84 -13.59
C GLY A 179 -1.79 -11.25 -12.56
N TYR A 180 -2.95 -11.74 -12.99
CA TYR A 180 -4.01 -12.20 -12.09
C TYR A 180 -3.58 -13.38 -11.21
N ILE A 181 -2.92 -14.38 -11.80
CA ILE A 181 -2.39 -15.55 -11.07
C ILE A 181 -1.31 -15.10 -10.08
N SER A 182 -0.39 -14.24 -10.51
CA SER A 182 0.66 -13.70 -9.64
C SER A 182 0.06 -12.96 -8.45
N TRP A 183 -0.99 -12.16 -8.68
CA TRP A 183 -1.70 -11.45 -7.63
C TRP A 183 -2.28 -12.41 -6.59
N ILE A 184 -2.94 -13.49 -7.01
CA ILE A 184 -3.51 -14.50 -6.10
C ILE A 184 -2.40 -15.14 -5.26
N ILE A 185 -1.30 -15.53 -5.89
CA ILE A 185 -0.15 -16.14 -5.20
C ILE A 185 0.40 -15.19 -4.14
N PHE A 186 0.67 -13.93 -4.49
CA PHE A 186 1.24 -12.98 -3.56
C PHE A 186 0.26 -12.54 -2.47
N PHE A 187 -1.03 -12.45 -2.78
CA PHE A 187 -2.08 -12.22 -1.79
C PHE A 187 -2.13 -13.35 -0.75
N ILE A 188 -2.02 -14.61 -1.20
CA ILE A 188 -1.94 -15.77 -0.30
C ILE A 188 -0.65 -15.71 0.53
N ILE A 189 0.51 -15.41 -0.07
CA ILE A 189 1.79 -15.29 0.67
C ILE A 189 1.69 -14.20 1.74
N GLU A 190 1.10 -13.06 1.43
CA GLU A 190 0.86 -11.97 2.37
C GLU A 190 0.02 -12.45 3.55
N HIS A 191 -1.16 -13.01 3.26
CA HIS A 191 -2.09 -13.49 4.28
C HIS A 191 -1.48 -14.58 5.16
N VAL A 192 -0.82 -15.57 4.56
CA VAL A 192 -0.15 -16.65 5.28
C VAL A 192 1.00 -16.10 6.12
N SER A 193 1.75 -15.11 5.65
CA SER A 193 2.80 -14.46 6.42
C SER A 193 2.25 -13.77 7.67
N ASP A 194 1.13 -13.07 7.56
CA ASP A 194 0.46 -12.45 8.71
C ASP A 194 -0.02 -13.50 9.72
N LEU A 195 -0.68 -14.57 9.25
CA LEU A 195 -1.13 -15.68 10.10
C LEU A 195 0.03 -16.39 10.81
N GLN A 196 1.16 -16.59 10.12
CA GLN A 196 2.37 -17.16 10.71
C GLN A 196 2.86 -16.31 11.89
N LYS A 197 2.89 -14.98 11.71
CA LYS A 197 3.32 -14.04 12.74
C LYS A 197 2.35 -14.02 13.92
N GLU A 198 1.05 -13.99 13.65
CA GLU A 198 0.02 -14.00 14.70
C GLU A 198 0.09 -15.30 15.52
N LYS A 199 0.11 -16.46 14.86
CA LYS A 199 0.24 -17.77 15.52
C LYS A 199 1.51 -17.86 16.35
N PHE A 200 2.64 -17.35 15.83
CA PHE A 200 3.91 -17.30 16.56
C PHE A 200 3.82 -16.44 17.83
N LEU A 201 3.22 -15.25 17.73
CA LEU A 201 3.07 -14.35 18.88
C LEU A 201 2.12 -14.93 19.93
N LYS A 202 0.99 -15.53 19.50
CA LYS A 202 0.04 -16.21 20.40
C LYS A 202 0.71 -17.38 21.12
N LYS A 203 1.45 -18.23 20.39
CA LYS A 203 2.22 -19.34 20.98
C LYS A 203 3.25 -18.83 21.99
N SER A 204 4.03 -17.81 21.62
CA SER A 204 5.05 -17.23 22.52
C SER A 204 4.43 -16.67 23.80
N PHE A 205 3.25 -16.04 23.69
CA PHE A 205 2.50 -15.54 24.85
C PHE A 205 2.06 -16.69 25.78
N LEU A 206 1.44 -17.73 25.24
CA LEU A 206 0.98 -18.89 26.01
C LEU A 206 2.13 -19.65 26.70
N GLU A 207 3.31 -19.67 26.08
CA GLU A 207 4.53 -20.28 26.65
C GLU A 207 5.30 -19.34 27.61
N ASN A 208 4.74 -18.18 27.98
CA ASN A 208 5.40 -17.14 28.79
C ASN A 208 6.75 -16.63 28.21
N LYS A 209 6.99 -16.83 26.92
CA LYS A 209 8.19 -16.35 26.22
C LYS A 209 7.98 -14.91 25.76
N LYS A 210 8.58 -13.98 26.49
CA LYS A 210 8.51 -12.54 26.16
C LYS A 210 9.54 -12.17 25.08
N LYS A 211 9.25 -11.08 24.35
CA LYS A 211 10.18 -10.39 23.43
C LYS A 211 10.77 -11.27 22.30
N GLN A 212 10.06 -12.32 21.91
CA GLN A 212 10.50 -13.26 20.86
C GLN A 212 10.48 -12.65 19.46
N VAL A 213 11.37 -13.15 18.59
CA VAL A 213 11.51 -12.74 17.19
C VAL A 213 10.92 -13.84 16.30
N CYS A 214 9.96 -13.50 15.46
CA CYS A 214 9.34 -14.46 14.54
C CYS A 214 10.34 -14.90 13.47
N ASN A 215 10.60 -16.20 13.38
CA ASN A 215 11.50 -16.82 12.40
C ASN A 215 10.89 -18.11 11.81
N VAL A 216 9.56 -18.11 11.59
CA VAL A 216 8.80 -19.27 11.11
C VAL A 216 8.33 -19.05 9.67
N GLY A 217 8.30 -20.11 8.86
CA GLY A 217 7.80 -20.05 7.48
C GLY A 217 8.52 -19.00 6.63
N PHE A 218 7.76 -18.10 6.02
CA PHE A 218 8.32 -17.05 5.15
C PHE A 218 9.21 -16.05 5.91
N TRP A 219 8.99 -15.89 7.22
CA TRP A 219 9.82 -15.02 8.08
C TRP A 219 11.26 -15.52 8.25
N ARG A 220 11.58 -16.74 7.76
CA ARG A 220 12.96 -17.25 7.68
C ARG A 220 13.74 -16.66 6.53
N TYR A 221 13.07 -16.30 5.43
CA TYR A 221 13.68 -15.88 4.18
C TYR A 221 13.68 -14.36 4.02
N SER A 222 12.71 -13.68 4.62
CA SER A 222 12.65 -12.22 4.70
C SER A 222 12.21 -11.83 6.11
N ARG A 223 12.68 -10.68 6.60
CA ARG A 223 12.22 -10.11 7.87
C ARG A 223 10.85 -9.46 7.76
N HIS A 224 10.37 -9.19 6.54
CA HIS A 224 9.03 -8.63 6.27
C HIS A 224 8.45 -9.27 4.98
N PRO A 225 8.17 -10.58 4.99
CA PRO A 225 7.66 -11.29 3.82
C PRO A 225 6.27 -10.80 3.40
N ASN A 226 5.45 -10.35 4.36
CA ASN A 226 4.15 -9.76 4.09
C ASN A 226 4.26 -8.45 3.31
N TYR A 227 5.16 -7.53 3.68
CA TYR A 227 5.37 -6.29 2.91
C TYR A 227 5.96 -6.53 1.53
N PHE A 228 6.84 -7.54 1.37
CA PHE A 228 7.30 -7.94 0.04
C PHE A 228 6.14 -8.48 -0.81
N ALA A 229 5.30 -9.34 -0.24
CA ALA A 229 4.15 -9.89 -0.93
C ALA A 229 3.14 -8.80 -1.31
N GLU A 230 2.84 -7.85 -0.42
CA GLU A 230 2.00 -6.69 -0.72
C GLU A 230 2.58 -5.84 -1.86
N TRP A 231 3.89 -5.60 -1.89
CA TRP A 231 4.53 -4.95 -3.03
C TRP A 231 4.34 -5.74 -4.33
N MET A 232 4.47 -7.07 -4.28
CA MET A 232 4.27 -7.92 -5.45
C MET A 232 2.81 -8.03 -5.90
N VAL A 233 1.84 -7.88 -4.99
CA VAL A 233 0.41 -7.74 -5.32
C VAL A 233 0.21 -6.52 -6.25
N TRP A 234 0.82 -5.38 -5.94
CA TRP A 234 0.74 -4.19 -6.80
C TRP A 234 1.52 -4.35 -8.11
N ASN A 235 2.69 -5.00 -8.10
CA ASN A 235 3.39 -5.31 -9.35
C ASN A 235 2.58 -6.27 -10.24
N SER A 236 1.81 -7.18 -9.65
CA SER A 236 0.92 -8.07 -10.38
C SER A 236 -0.22 -7.30 -11.08
N LEU A 237 -0.78 -6.29 -10.40
CA LEU A 237 -1.77 -5.37 -10.99
C LEU A 237 -1.17 -4.51 -12.11
N ILE A 238 0.08 -4.06 -11.96
CA ILE A 238 0.81 -3.37 -13.04
C ILE A 238 0.89 -4.29 -14.25
N ILE A 239 1.35 -5.52 -14.07
CA ILE A 239 1.52 -6.48 -15.17
C ILE A 239 0.19 -6.80 -15.85
N SER A 240 -0.88 -7.05 -15.10
CA SER A 240 -2.19 -7.34 -15.69
C SER A 240 -2.79 -6.13 -16.42
N SER A 241 -2.38 -4.91 -16.06
CA SER A 241 -2.87 -3.70 -16.70
C SER A 241 -2.21 -3.38 -18.06
N ILE A 242 -1.08 -4.04 -18.39
CA ILE A 242 -0.30 -3.74 -19.60
C ILE A 242 -1.11 -3.89 -20.89
N PRO A 243 -1.90 -4.96 -21.10
CA PRO A 243 -2.71 -5.10 -22.32
C PRO A 243 -3.75 -3.98 -22.47
N SER A 244 -4.41 -3.56 -21.39
CA SER A 244 -5.29 -2.40 -21.40
C SER A 244 -4.54 -1.10 -21.70
N LEU A 245 -3.35 -0.92 -21.14
CA LEU A 245 -2.51 0.23 -21.48
C LEU A 245 -2.23 0.28 -22.99
N PHE A 246 -1.87 -0.84 -23.62
CA PHE A 246 -1.63 -0.87 -25.06
C PHE A 246 -2.90 -0.62 -25.88
N TYR A 247 -4.05 -1.13 -25.45
CA TYR A 247 -5.33 -0.81 -26.10
C TYR A 247 -5.58 0.70 -26.13
N PHE A 248 -5.35 1.40 -25.02
CA PHE A 248 -5.58 2.85 -24.95
C PHE A 248 -4.51 3.68 -25.66
N TYR A 249 -3.45 3.09 -26.21
CA TYR A 249 -2.45 3.82 -27.01
C TYR A 249 -3.04 4.47 -28.26
N THR A 250 -4.01 3.82 -28.91
CA THR A 250 -4.66 4.33 -30.12
C THR A 250 -5.92 5.13 -29.85
N ILE A 251 -6.42 5.11 -28.61
CA ILE A 251 -7.67 5.77 -28.21
C ILE A 251 -7.40 7.12 -27.54
N GLU A 252 -6.42 7.17 -26.65
CA GLU A 252 -6.04 8.39 -25.94
C GLU A 252 -4.96 9.17 -26.69
N SER A 253 -4.86 10.47 -26.41
CA SER A 253 -3.73 11.25 -26.94
C SER A 253 -2.40 10.70 -26.41
N GLN A 254 -1.34 10.79 -27.22
CA GLN A 254 -0.01 10.27 -26.87
C GLN A 254 0.51 10.82 -25.54
N LEU A 255 0.22 12.09 -25.22
CA LEU A 255 0.62 12.71 -23.96
C LEU A 255 -0.09 12.08 -22.75
N ILE A 256 -1.40 11.86 -22.87
CA ILE A 256 -2.21 11.23 -21.81
C ILE A 256 -1.76 9.79 -21.61
N TRP A 257 -1.60 9.04 -22.70
CA TRP A 257 -1.12 7.66 -22.65
C TRP A 257 0.26 7.56 -22.00
N ALA A 258 1.22 8.41 -22.39
CA ALA A 258 2.55 8.44 -21.79
C ALA A 258 2.49 8.76 -20.30
N GLY A 259 1.62 9.70 -19.91
CA GLY A 259 1.35 10.03 -18.53
C GLY A 259 0.80 8.86 -17.71
N ILE A 260 -0.16 8.11 -18.27
CA ILE A 260 -0.70 6.89 -17.67
C ILE A 260 0.37 5.81 -17.55
N PHE A 261 1.16 5.56 -18.60
CA PHE A 261 2.26 4.59 -18.61
C PHE A 261 3.29 4.88 -17.49
N VAL A 262 3.76 6.13 -17.41
CA VAL A 262 4.69 6.56 -16.35
C VAL A 262 4.03 6.37 -14.97
N SER A 263 2.76 6.72 -14.84
CA SER A 263 2.03 6.58 -13.58
C SER A 263 1.87 5.12 -13.14
N ILE A 264 1.60 4.20 -14.07
CA ILE A 264 1.52 2.76 -13.80
C ILE A 264 2.86 2.22 -13.29
N ILE A 265 3.96 2.52 -13.99
CA ILE A 265 5.29 2.08 -13.55
C ILE A 265 5.64 2.69 -12.19
N TYR A 266 5.26 3.95 -11.96
CA TYR A 266 5.51 4.65 -10.72
C TYR A 266 4.83 3.99 -9.51
N ILE A 267 3.73 3.24 -9.69
CA ILE A 267 3.05 2.47 -8.62
C ILE A 267 4.06 1.58 -7.88
N SER A 268 4.90 0.84 -8.61
CA SER A 268 5.87 -0.06 -7.97
C SER A 268 6.85 0.69 -7.07
N ARG A 269 7.28 1.88 -7.50
CA ARG A 269 8.16 2.76 -6.72
C ARG A 269 7.45 3.33 -5.49
N ILE A 270 6.23 3.87 -5.62
CA ILE A 270 5.53 4.44 -4.46
C ILE A 270 5.22 3.36 -3.42
N MET A 271 4.84 2.16 -3.87
CA MET A 271 4.52 1.06 -2.97
C MET A 271 5.78 0.57 -2.27
N TYR A 272 6.88 0.38 -2.99
CA TYR A 272 8.16 0.02 -2.39
C TYR A 272 8.61 1.06 -1.35
N THR A 273 8.60 2.34 -1.72
CA THR A 273 9.05 3.40 -0.81
C THR A 273 8.17 3.50 0.44
N THR A 274 6.86 3.31 0.28
CA THR A 274 5.90 3.31 1.39
C THR A 274 6.14 2.14 2.33
N LEU A 275 6.18 0.93 1.78
CA LEU A 275 6.32 -0.33 2.52
C LEU A 275 7.70 -0.50 3.14
N VAL A 276 8.74 0.12 2.59
CA VAL A 276 10.09 0.03 3.17
C VAL A 276 10.38 1.20 4.11
N TYR A 277 10.19 2.44 3.66
CA TYR A 277 10.74 3.61 4.35
C TYR A 277 9.72 4.42 5.15
N TYR A 278 8.47 4.53 4.69
CA TYR A 278 7.51 5.42 5.33
C TYR A 278 6.68 4.74 6.42
N THR A 279 6.03 3.61 6.12
CA THR A 279 5.05 3.01 7.03
C THR A 279 5.37 1.56 7.39
N GLY A 280 6.19 0.85 6.60
CA GLY A 280 6.46 -0.57 6.83
C GLY A 280 7.79 -0.87 7.53
N VAL A 281 8.77 -1.38 6.77
CA VAL A 281 9.99 -2.04 7.28
C VAL A 281 10.75 -1.18 8.29
N ILE A 282 11.27 -0.02 7.88
CA ILE A 282 12.15 0.80 8.71
C ILE A 282 11.47 1.26 10.02
N PRO A 283 10.24 1.82 9.99
CA PRO A 283 9.49 2.12 11.21
C PRO A 283 9.28 0.91 12.14
N SER A 284 8.97 -0.26 11.55
CA SER A 284 8.69 -1.49 12.29
C SER A 284 9.96 -2.08 12.94
N GLU A 285 11.09 -2.06 12.22
CA GLU A 285 12.38 -2.55 12.73
C GLU A 285 12.92 -1.64 13.84
N TYR A 286 12.72 -0.32 13.74
CA TYR A 286 13.16 0.64 14.76
C TYR A 286 12.67 0.23 16.16
N TYR A 287 11.38 -0.03 16.32
CA TYR A 287 10.83 -0.48 17.60
C TYR A 287 11.13 -1.95 17.90
N SER A 288 11.32 -2.79 16.89
CA SER A 288 11.66 -4.20 17.09
C SER A 288 13.04 -4.36 17.73
N VAL A 289 14.04 -3.57 17.29
CA VAL A 289 15.39 -3.53 17.88
C VAL A 289 15.34 -3.08 19.35
N LEU A 290 14.53 -2.09 19.68
CA LEU A 290 14.40 -1.59 21.05
C LEU A 290 13.71 -2.60 21.98
N LYS A 291 12.73 -3.36 21.46
CA LYS A 291 11.90 -4.27 22.25
C LYS A 291 12.47 -5.68 22.39
N ARG A 292 13.26 -6.15 21.42
CA ARG A 292 13.67 -7.56 21.29
C ARG A 292 15.20 -7.68 21.20
N PRO A 293 15.87 -8.23 22.23
CA PRO A 293 17.33 -8.36 22.26
C PRO A 293 17.91 -9.10 21.04
N ASP A 294 17.26 -10.19 20.63
CA ASP A 294 17.73 -11.04 19.53
C ASP A 294 17.48 -10.47 18.13
N TYR A 295 16.78 -9.34 18.01
CA TYR A 295 16.42 -8.79 16.70
C TYR A 295 17.65 -8.34 15.90
N LYS A 296 18.68 -7.81 16.57
CA LYS A 296 19.96 -7.48 15.93
C LYS A 296 20.65 -8.70 15.33
N LYS A 297 20.53 -9.88 15.97
CA LYS A 297 21.05 -11.14 15.44
C LYS A 297 20.27 -11.57 14.20
N MET A 298 18.94 -11.43 14.21
CA MET A 298 18.10 -11.66 13.03
C MET A 298 18.47 -10.75 11.86
N GLN A 299 18.69 -9.45 12.11
CA GLN A 299 19.06 -8.49 11.06
C GLN A 299 20.36 -8.86 10.32
N LYS A 300 21.30 -9.49 11.01
CA LYS A 300 22.55 -10.00 10.40
C LYS A 300 22.32 -11.24 9.54
N ASN A 301 21.32 -12.07 9.86
CA ASN A 301 21.17 -13.41 9.30
C ASN A 301 20.09 -13.52 8.22
N THR A 302 19.01 -12.73 8.31
CA THR A 302 17.85 -12.83 7.41
C THR A 302 17.76 -11.57 6.56
N ASN A 303 17.41 -11.69 5.28
CA ASN A 303 17.25 -10.54 4.38
C ASN A 303 16.13 -9.61 4.85
N MET A 304 16.27 -8.31 4.60
CA MET A 304 15.33 -7.31 5.10
C MET A 304 13.95 -7.41 4.42
N PHE A 305 13.94 -7.35 3.09
CA PHE A 305 12.72 -7.20 2.30
C PHE A 305 12.61 -8.30 1.25
N PHE A 306 13.57 -8.36 0.31
CA PHE A 306 13.64 -9.41 -0.71
C PHE A 306 13.92 -10.78 -0.07
N PRO A 307 13.05 -11.79 -0.28
CA PRO A 307 13.28 -13.14 0.22
C PRO A 307 14.61 -13.72 -0.27
N GLY A 308 15.34 -14.38 0.62
CA GLY A 308 16.53 -15.11 0.27
C GLY A 308 17.02 -16.01 1.40
N PHE A 309 17.99 -16.87 1.09
CA PHE A 309 18.51 -17.80 2.09
C PHE A 309 19.24 -17.06 3.23
N PRO A 310 19.13 -17.55 4.49
CA PRO A 310 19.84 -16.95 5.61
C PRO A 310 21.36 -16.97 5.43
N LYS A 311 22.03 -15.85 5.72
CA LYS A 311 23.47 -15.65 5.49
C LYS A 311 24.36 -16.64 6.24
N ASN A 312 23.96 -17.07 7.44
CA ASN A 312 24.72 -18.04 8.23
C ASN A 312 24.63 -19.49 7.74
N LYS A 313 23.69 -19.84 6.84
CA LYS A 313 23.70 -21.17 6.19
C LYS A 313 24.82 -21.30 5.15
N PHE A 314 25.28 -20.20 4.55
CA PHE A 314 26.40 -20.21 3.59
C PHE A 314 27.77 -20.41 4.28
N LYS A 315 27.96 -19.92 5.51
CA LYS A 315 29.22 -20.12 6.26
C LYS A 315 29.47 -21.56 6.73
N LEU A 316 28.41 -22.35 6.90
CA LEU A 316 28.52 -23.78 7.26
C LEU A 316 28.73 -24.68 6.05
N LYS A 317 28.36 -24.23 4.85
CA LYS A 317 28.52 -25.00 3.60
C LYS A 317 29.88 -24.79 2.91
N ASN A 318 30.58 -23.69 3.23
CA ASN A 318 31.94 -23.38 2.73
C ASN A 318 33.04 -23.70 3.78
N ARG A 319 32.70 -24.50 4.79
CA ARG A 319 33.62 -25.01 5.83
C ARG A 319 33.59 -26.54 5.96
N LEU A 320 32.86 -27.19 5.05
CA LEU A 320 32.96 -28.60 4.68
C LEU A 320 33.55 -28.61 3.27
#